data_AF-A0A086J710-F1
#
_entry.id   AF-A0A086J710-F1
#
_cell.length_a   1.000
_cell.length_b   1.000
_cell.length_c   1.000
_cell.angle_alpha   90.00
_cell.angle_beta   90.00
_cell.angle_gamma   90.00
#
_symmetry.space_group_name_H-M   'P 1'
#
loop_
_entity.id
_entity.type
_entity.pdbx_description
1 polymer ?
#
loop_
_entity_poly.entity_id
_entity_poly.type
_entity_poly.pdbx_seq_one_letter_code
_entity_poly.pdbx_strand_id
1 'polypeptide(L)'
;CGKEFPISTGRPAVCNPLSESPCCSPAGFCGASPAHCSCSSCFRTPVLTNRRFWGYEGVGSAPSAYVGIPSLLPLALGLLPWRAELPFLAAARPPNPPEAEQQARKPAGGKVESQGEREEEEEGERREVDSLLLHRVVEVGENEDLGLSSAFGLRSLRRGDALYHAGSDYWRGDVWVHISALVLGGVRRFYLQKRSVQRKPRRKDSSQERELATLLQTFYDTLRKRVLVTVQREWERSGQIFERYSDLDGTGKGPFPFAGWTAMYLLLLTEK
;
A
#
# COMPACT_ATOMS: atom_id res chain seq x y z
N CYS A 1 5.30 9.37 -26.83
CA CYS A 1 4.84 10.70 -26.37
C CYS A 1 3.98 11.32 -27.46
N GLY A 2 3.23 12.39 -27.20
CA GLY A 2 2.38 13.04 -28.21
C GLY A 2 0.95 12.49 -28.25
N LYS A 3 0.16 12.99 -29.20
CA LYS A 3 -1.30 12.81 -29.25
C LYS A 3 -1.75 11.37 -29.52
N GLU A 4 -0.93 10.61 -30.25
CA GLU A 4 -1.20 9.19 -30.56
C GLU A 4 -1.02 8.26 -29.34
N PHE A 5 -0.42 8.76 -28.27
CA PHE A 5 -0.21 8.02 -27.03
C PHE A 5 -0.82 8.79 -25.86
N PRO A 6 -2.15 8.90 -25.77
CA PRO A 6 -2.78 9.65 -24.69
C PRO A 6 -2.65 8.91 -23.36
N ILE A 7 -2.48 9.66 -22.28
CA ILE A 7 -2.64 9.16 -20.90
C ILE A 7 -4.12 9.01 -20.55
N SER A 8 -4.43 8.47 -19.36
CA SER A 8 -5.79 8.22 -18.88
C SER A 8 -6.74 9.43 -18.91
N THR A 9 -6.21 10.66 -18.92
CA THR A 9 -6.98 11.90 -19.04
C THR A 9 -7.26 12.34 -20.49
N GLY A 10 -6.82 11.58 -21.49
CA GLY A 10 -6.88 11.95 -22.90
C GLY A 10 -5.81 12.95 -23.34
N ARG A 11 -4.99 13.48 -22.41
CA ARG A 11 -3.86 14.35 -22.75
C ARG A 11 -2.72 13.55 -23.38
N PRO A 12 -1.89 14.16 -24.24
CA PRO A 12 -0.76 13.46 -24.84
C PRO A 12 0.27 13.03 -23.78
N ALA A 13 0.77 11.79 -23.86
CA ALA A 13 1.88 11.35 -23.03
C ALA A 13 3.12 12.19 -23.30
N VAL A 14 3.92 12.40 -22.26
CA VAL A 14 5.12 13.24 -22.32
C VAL A 14 6.39 12.42 -22.11
N CYS A 15 7.52 12.93 -22.60
CA CYS A 15 8.82 12.32 -22.32
C CYS A 15 9.24 12.54 -20.88
N ASN A 16 10.11 11.68 -20.34
CA ASN A 16 10.61 11.83 -18.98
C ASN A 16 11.44 13.13 -18.86
N PRO A 17 11.00 14.12 -18.05
CA PRO A 17 11.71 15.40 -17.92
C PRO A 17 13.06 15.26 -17.20
N LEU A 18 13.31 14.13 -16.52
CA LEU A 18 14.57 13.82 -15.84
C LEU A 18 15.54 13.01 -16.71
N SER A 19 15.11 12.57 -17.89
CA SER A 19 15.99 11.84 -18.82
C SER A 19 16.82 12.80 -19.67
N GLU A 20 17.86 12.27 -20.31
CA GLU A 20 18.64 13.01 -21.32
C GLU A 20 17.81 13.36 -22.57
N SER A 21 16.62 12.78 -22.73
CA SER A 21 15.73 12.94 -23.90
C SER A 21 14.35 13.53 -23.53
N PRO A 22 14.27 14.78 -23.06
CA PRO A 22 13.05 15.36 -22.51
C PRO A 22 12.10 15.96 -23.56
N CYS A 23 12.45 15.96 -24.84
CA CYS A 23 11.64 16.57 -25.90
C CYS A 23 10.92 15.51 -26.72
N CYS A 24 9.64 15.77 -27.01
CA CYS A 24 8.80 14.91 -27.83
C CYS A 24 8.79 15.40 -29.27
N SER A 25 9.25 14.58 -30.21
CA SER A 25 9.20 14.84 -31.65
C SER A 25 7.78 14.80 -32.21
N PRO A 26 7.55 15.32 -33.44
CA PRO A 26 6.24 15.23 -34.12
C PRO A 26 5.79 13.79 -34.37
N ALA A 27 6.74 12.86 -34.52
CA ALA A 27 6.50 11.43 -34.72
C ALA A 27 6.24 10.67 -33.40
N GLY A 28 6.24 11.36 -32.25
CA GLY A 28 5.93 10.75 -30.96
C GLY A 28 7.10 10.06 -30.25
N PHE A 29 8.34 10.27 -30.71
CA PHE A 29 9.56 9.77 -30.08
C PHE A 29 10.21 10.80 -29.16
N CYS A 30 10.78 10.31 -28.06
CA CYS A 30 11.54 11.13 -27.11
C CYS A 30 12.99 11.26 -27.54
N GLY A 31 13.54 12.47 -27.48
CA GLY A 31 14.93 12.75 -27.83
C GLY A 31 15.40 14.12 -27.33
N ALA A 32 16.66 14.42 -27.63
CA ALA A 32 17.32 15.66 -27.22
C ALA A 32 17.83 16.50 -28.41
N SER A 33 17.78 15.96 -29.64
CA SER A 33 18.35 16.62 -30.81
C SER A 33 17.50 17.84 -31.23
N PRO A 34 18.03 18.73 -32.10
CA PRO A 34 17.26 19.86 -32.63
C PRO A 34 15.96 19.43 -33.33
N ALA A 35 15.94 18.25 -33.97
CA ALA A 35 14.71 17.69 -34.55
C ALA A 35 13.64 17.33 -33.51
N HIS A 36 14.04 17.10 -32.26
CA HIS A 36 13.14 16.80 -31.14
C HIS A 36 12.76 18.05 -30.33
N CYS A 37 13.66 19.02 -30.17
CA CYS A 37 13.45 20.18 -29.28
C CYS A 37 13.22 21.52 -29.99
N SER A 38 13.57 21.65 -31.27
CA SER A 38 13.59 22.92 -32.03
C SER A 38 12.75 22.87 -33.31
N CYS A 39 11.83 21.92 -33.41
CA CYS A 39 10.90 21.78 -34.51
C CYS A 39 9.55 22.49 -34.22
N SER A 40 8.73 22.68 -35.25
CA SER A 40 7.49 23.47 -35.17
C SER A 40 6.36 22.79 -34.37
N SER A 41 6.34 21.46 -34.32
CA SER A 41 5.27 20.68 -33.69
C SER A 41 5.72 19.76 -32.56
N CYS A 42 7.00 19.85 -32.16
CA CYS A 42 7.48 19.20 -30.95
C CYS A 42 7.18 20.05 -29.72
N PHE A 43 7.23 19.40 -28.57
CA PHE A 43 7.15 20.06 -27.28
C PHE A 43 8.21 19.50 -26.35
N ARG A 44 8.77 20.36 -25.50
CA ARG A 44 9.63 19.96 -24.40
C ARG A 44 8.76 19.65 -23.18
N THR A 45 8.95 18.50 -22.56
CA THR A 45 8.25 18.19 -21.32
C THR A 45 8.65 19.19 -20.23
N PRO A 46 7.68 19.81 -19.53
CA PRO A 46 7.98 20.71 -18.40
C PRO A 46 8.71 20.00 -17.26
N VAL A 47 9.63 20.71 -16.61
CA VAL A 47 10.31 20.23 -15.40
C VAL A 47 9.29 19.89 -14.30
N LEU A 48 9.61 18.91 -13.45
CA LEU A 48 8.71 18.40 -12.40
C LEU A 48 8.25 19.47 -11.40
N THR A 49 8.98 20.58 -11.29
CA THR A 49 8.62 21.72 -10.43
C THR A 49 7.43 22.54 -10.95
N ASN A 50 7.02 22.36 -12.21
CA ASN A 50 5.86 23.06 -12.77
C ASN A 50 4.54 22.45 -12.28
N ARG A 51 4.05 22.93 -11.14
CA ARG A 51 2.82 22.44 -10.49
C ARG A 51 1.55 22.60 -11.33
N ARG A 52 1.48 23.57 -12.25
CA ARG A 52 0.31 23.72 -13.13
C ARG A 52 0.25 22.60 -14.15
N PHE A 53 1.42 22.15 -14.65
CA PHE A 53 1.50 21.06 -15.60
C PHE A 53 1.34 19.69 -14.93
N TRP A 54 2.03 19.48 -13.81
CA TRP A 54 2.05 18.21 -13.06
C TRP A 54 0.97 18.11 -11.97
N GLY A 55 -0.02 18.99 -11.99
CA GLY A 55 -1.17 18.90 -11.08
C GLY A 55 -1.97 17.63 -11.33
N TYR A 56 -2.63 17.11 -10.30
CA TYR A 56 -3.39 15.86 -10.38
C TYR A 56 -4.45 15.86 -11.49
N GLU A 57 -5.19 16.97 -11.62
CA GLU A 57 -6.15 17.19 -12.73
C GLU A 57 -5.47 17.16 -14.11
N GLY A 58 -4.18 17.47 -14.16
CA GLY A 58 -3.40 17.63 -15.37
C GLY A 58 -2.69 16.38 -15.86
N VAL A 59 -2.29 15.48 -14.97
CA VAL A 59 -1.64 14.19 -15.28
C VAL A 59 -2.55 12.99 -15.05
N GLY A 60 -3.69 13.19 -14.39
CA GLY A 60 -4.61 12.12 -14.02
C GLY A 60 -4.04 11.17 -12.98
N SER A 61 -4.76 10.08 -12.78
CA SER A 61 -4.24 8.93 -12.06
C SER A 61 -3.05 8.36 -12.83
N ALA A 62 -1.87 8.42 -12.22
CA ALA A 62 -0.65 7.76 -12.69
C ALA A 62 -0.40 6.53 -11.80
N PRO A 63 -1.16 5.42 -11.99
CA PRO A 63 -0.90 4.22 -11.23
C PRO A 63 0.51 3.73 -11.54
N SER A 64 1.32 3.55 -10.51
CA SER A 64 2.57 2.81 -10.65
C SER A 64 2.22 1.38 -11.06
N ALA A 65 2.76 0.91 -12.19
CA ALA A 65 2.64 -0.50 -12.59
C ALA A 65 3.38 -1.45 -11.63
N TYR A 66 4.26 -0.89 -10.79
CA TYR A 66 5.07 -1.63 -9.84
C TYR A 66 4.31 -1.88 -8.54
N VAL A 67 4.33 -3.13 -8.10
CA VAL A 67 3.72 -3.56 -6.84
C VAL A 67 4.83 -3.88 -5.85
N GLY A 68 4.98 -3.02 -4.85
CA GLY A 68 6.05 -3.09 -3.85
C GLY A 68 5.59 -2.50 -2.52
N ILE A 69 6.54 -2.10 -1.68
CA ILE A 69 6.24 -1.49 -0.37
C ILE A 69 5.21 -0.34 -0.44
N PRO A 70 5.25 0.59 -1.41
CA PRO A 70 4.24 1.64 -1.51
C PRO A 70 2.80 1.12 -1.60
N SER A 71 2.60 -0.05 -2.21
CA SER A 71 1.30 -0.69 -2.36
C SER A 71 0.71 -1.19 -1.04
N LEU A 72 1.55 -1.40 -0.01
CA LEU A 72 1.14 -1.83 1.32
C LEU A 72 0.96 -0.69 2.31
N LEU A 73 1.31 0.55 1.96
CA LEU A 73 1.15 1.70 2.85
C LEU A 73 -0.31 1.93 3.28
N PRO A 74 -1.34 1.80 2.41
CA PRO A 74 -2.73 1.92 2.85
C PRO A 74 -3.11 0.87 3.91
N LEU A 75 -2.61 -0.37 3.78
CA LEU A 75 -2.78 -1.41 4.78
C LEU A 75 -2.09 -1.01 6.09
N ALA A 76 -0.80 -0.69 6.03
CA ALA A 76 0.01 -0.33 7.20
C ALA A 76 -0.53 0.88 7.98
N LEU A 77 -1.15 1.84 7.29
CA LEU A 77 -1.66 3.08 7.87
C LEU A 77 -3.14 3.00 8.27
N GLY A 78 -3.82 1.87 8.07
CA GLY A 78 -5.24 1.75 8.42
C GLY A 78 -6.16 2.53 7.47
N LEU A 79 -5.74 2.72 6.22
CA LEU A 79 -6.45 3.50 5.19
C LEU A 79 -7.26 2.62 4.24
N LEU A 80 -7.26 1.29 4.43
CA LEU A 80 -8.15 0.40 3.71
C LEU A 80 -9.45 0.24 4.50
N PRO A 81 -10.62 0.41 3.86
CA PRO A 81 -11.90 0.25 4.53
C PRO A 81 -12.05 -1.13 5.17
N TRP A 82 -12.61 -1.16 6.37
CA TRP A 82 -12.97 -2.38 7.07
C TRP A 82 -14.31 -2.15 7.77
N ARG A 83 -15.31 -2.97 7.44
CA ARG A 83 -16.67 -2.85 8.00
C ARG A 83 -17.30 -1.46 7.79
N ALA A 84 -17.14 -0.92 6.58
CA ALA A 84 -17.62 0.40 6.16
C ALA A 84 -17.03 1.61 6.92
N GLU A 85 -15.88 1.42 7.60
CA GLU A 85 -15.16 2.50 8.27
C GLU A 85 -13.67 2.45 7.88
N LEU A 86 -13.00 3.61 7.91
CA LEU A 86 -11.54 3.67 7.83
C LEU A 86 -10.95 3.44 9.23
N PRO A 87 -10.19 2.34 9.45
CA PRO A 87 -9.61 2.04 10.76
C PRO A 87 -8.78 3.18 11.35
N PHE A 88 -8.06 3.93 10.52
CA PHE A 88 -7.27 5.10 10.93
C PHE A 88 -8.13 6.17 11.61
N LEU A 89 -9.24 6.56 10.96
CA LEU A 89 -10.17 7.56 11.50
C LEU A 89 -10.89 7.03 12.73
N ALA A 90 -11.26 5.75 12.73
CA ALA A 90 -11.82 5.12 13.91
C ALA A 90 -10.82 5.21 15.07
N ALA A 91 -9.55 4.84 14.86
CA ALA A 91 -8.48 4.83 15.86
C ALA A 91 -8.23 6.20 16.51
N ALA A 92 -8.46 7.29 15.79
CA ALA A 92 -8.32 8.67 16.29
C ALA A 92 -9.51 9.14 17.15
N ARG A 93 -10.65 8.45 17.14
CA ARG A 93 -11.80 8.82 17.99
C ARG A 93 -11.49 8.53 19.47
N PRO A 94 -11.66 9.52 20.37
CA PRO A 94 -11.55 9.28 21.80
C PRO A 94 -12.59 8.24 22.25
N PRO A 95 -12.34 7.46 23.31
CA PRO A 95 -13.39 6.68 23.94
C PRO A 95 -14.53 7.62 24.31
N ASN A 96 -15.78 7.26 23.97
CA ASN A 96 -16.96 8.13 24.09
C ASN A 96 -16.99 8.86 25.45
N PRO A 97 -17.42 10.14 25.49
CA PRO A 97 -17.78 10.78 26.76
C PRO A 97 -18.93 10.01 27.43
N PRO A 98 -19.06 10.11 28.77
CA PRO A 98 -20.06 9.37 29.54
C PRO A 98 -21.49 9.59 29.01
N GLU A 99 -22.35 8.59 29.19
CA GLU A 99 -23.67 8.39 28.57
C GLU A 99 -24.67 9.57 28.65
N ALA A 100 -24.39 10.60 29.45
CA ALA A 100 -25.24 11.75 29.66
C ALA A 100 -25.46 12.63 28.40
N GLU A 101 -24.54 12.64 27.43
CA GLU A 101 -24.67 13.47 26.22
C GLU A 101 -25.48 12.81 25.08
N GLN A 102 -25.76 11.50 25.16
CA GLN A 102 -26.45 10.78 24.08
C GLN A 102 -27.97 10.93 24.11
N GLN A 103 -28.55 11.37 25.23
CA GLN A 103 -30.00 11.55 25.36
C GLN A 103 -30.50 12.90 24.79
N ALA A 104 -29.62 13.87 24.52
CA ALA A 104 -30.00 15.21 24.07
C ALA A 104 -30.17 15.36 22.54
N ARG A 105 -29.86 14.33 21.74
CA ARG A 105 -29.86 14.42 20.26
C ARG A 105 -30.72 13.34 19.58
N LYS A 106 -31.97 13.16 20.00
CA LYS A 106 -32.97 12.47 19.17
C LYS A 106 -33.83 13.52 18.43
N PRO A 107 -33.73 13.64 17.10
CA PRO A 107 -34.77 14.32 16.33
C PRO A 107 -36.01 13.42 16.24
N ALA A 108 -37.17 14.04 16.33
CA ALA A 108 -38.48 13.42 16.15
C ALA A 108 -38.63 12.88 14.71
N GLY A 109 -39.27 11.72 14.60
CA GLY A 109 -39.42 10.99 13.35
C GLY A 109 -40.25 11.72 12.30
N GLY A 110 -39.78 11.65 11.05
CA GLY A 110 -40.55 11.89 9.85
C GLY A 110 -40.29 10.75 8.87
N LYS A 111 -41.36 10.08 8.43
CA LYS A 111 -41.30 9.05 7.39
C LYS A 111 -40.93 9.70 6.05
N VAL A 112 -39.85 9.25 5.43
CA VAL A 112 -39.55 9.44 4.01
C VAL A 112 -39.25 8.05 3.45
N GLU A 113 -40.25 7.42 2.82
CA GLU A 113 -40.11 6.15 2.10
C GLU A 113 -40.14 6.46 0.60
N SER A 114 -39.08 6.01 -0.11
CA SER A 114 -38.94 5.78 -1.57
C SER A 114 -37.59 6.23 -2.18
N GLN A 115 -36.73 6.95 -1.43
CA GLN A 115 -35.33 7.20 -1.84
C GLN A 115 -34.31 6.25 -1.19
N GLY A 116 -34.70 5.56 -0.10
CA GLY A 116 -33.81 4.71 0.68
C GLY A 116 -33.33 3.45 -0.03
N GLU A 117 -34.14 2.84 -0.92
CA GLU A 117 -33.76 1.57 -1.56
C GLU A 117 -32.60 1.72 -2.55
N ARG A 118 -32.57 2.82 -3.32
CA ARG A 118 -31.50 3.09 -4.29
C ARG A 118 -30.20 3.54 -3.61
N GLU A 119 -30.32 4.29 -2.52
CA GLU A 119 -29.17 4.67 -1.68
C GLU A 119 -28.61 3.46 -0.90
N GLU A 120 -29.47 2.54 -0.44
CA GLU A 120 -29.05 1.31 0.22
C GLU A 120 -28.37 0.31 -0.73
N GLU A 121 -28.83 0.22 -1.99
CA GLU A 121 -28.16 -0.57 -3.04
C GLU A 121 -26.79 0.02 -3.41
N GLU A 122 -26.70 1.35 -3.64
CA GLU A 122 -25.41 2.01 -3.93
C GLU A 122 -24.43 1.97 -2.73
N GLU A 123 -24.92 2.08 -1.50
CA GLU A 123 -24.11 1.86 -0.29
C GLU A 123 -23.67 0.40 -0.15
N GLY A 124 -24.53 -0.55 -0.52
CA GLY A 124 -24.23 -1.98 -0.52
C GLY A 124 -23.10 -2.32 -1.51
N GLU A 125 -23.22 -1.84 -2.76
CA GLU A 125 -22.24 -2.05 -3.81
C GLU A 125 -20.89 -1.40 -3.47
N ARG A 126 -20.91 -0.17 -2.94
CA ARG A 126 -19.69 0.51 -2.47
C ARG A 126 -18.99 -0.25 -1.33
N ARG A 127 -19.76 -0.80 -0.38
CA ARG A 127 -19.23 -1.60 0.75
C ARG A 127 -18.58 -2.91 0.27
N GLU A 128 -19.15 -3.53 -0.75
CA GLU A 128 -18.59 -4.76 -1.34
C GLU A 128 -17.26 -4.49 -2.06
N VAL A 129 -17.20 -3.42 -2.86
CA VAL A 129 -15.96 -2.97 -3.55
C VAL A 129 -14.85 -2.60 -2.54
N ASP A 130 -15.21 -1.95 -1.44
CA ASP A 130 -14.28 -1.55 -0.38
C ASP A 130 -13.67 -2.74 0.36
N SER A 131 -14.47 -3.76 0.68
CA SER A 131 -14.01 -5.03 1.27
C SER A 131 -13.08 -5.80 0.32
N LEU A 132 -13.37 -5.74 -0.98
CA LEU A 132 -12.57 -6.40 -2.02
C LEU A 132 -11.16 -5.81 -2.10
N LEU A 133 -10.99 -4.49 -1.93
CA LEU A 133 -9.67 -3.87 -1.97
C LEU A 133 -8.75 -4.37 -0.85
N LEU A 134 -9.25 -4.41 0.39
CA LEU A 134 -8.48 -4.94 1.52
C LEU A 134 -8.12 -6.41 1.28
N HIS A 135 -9.08 -7.22 0.80
CA HIS A 135 -8.83 -8.62 0.45
C HIS A 135 -7.70 -8.77 -0.57
N ARG A 136 -7.77 -8.03 -1.69
CA ARG A 136 -6.75 -8.11 -2.76
C ARG A 136 -5.37 -7.66 -2.29
N VAL A 137 -5.28 -6.61 -1.47
CA VAL A 137 -4.00 -6.14 -0.94
C VAL A 137 -3.35 -7.20 -0.05
N VAL A 138 -4.13 -7.85 0.82
CA VAL A 138 -3.62 -8.91 1.70
C VAL A 138 -3.25 -10.16 0.90
N GLU A 139 -4.06 -10.55 -0.09
CA GLU A 139 -3.79 -11.68 -0.98
C GLU A 139 -2.46 -11.51 -1.75
N VAL A 140 -2.22 -10.32 -2.31
CA VAL A 140 -0.93 -9.99 -2.96
C VAL A 140 0.22 -9.94 -1.94
N GLY A 141 -0.08 -9.48 -0.72
CA GLY A 141 0.85 -9.46 0.41
C GLY A 141 1.33 -10.86 0.80
N GLU A 142 0.42 -11.81 0.90
CA GLU A 142 0.67 -13.20 1.32
C GLU A 142 1.25 -14.08 0.20
N ASN A 143 0.93 -13.80 -1.06
CA ASN A 143 1.35 -14.63 -2.19
C ASN A 143 2.88 -14.73 -2.32
N GLU A 144 3.40 -15.97 -2.29
CA GLU A 144 4.83 -16.25 -2.36
C GLU A 144 5.40 -16.34 -3.77
N ASP A 145 4.59 -16.83 -4.70
CA ASP A 145 5.00 -17.16 -6.06
C ASP A 145 5.29 -15.91 -6.88
N LEU A 146 4.34 -14.98 -6.90
CA LEU A 146 4.40 -13.73 -7.67
C LEU A 146 4.21 -12.48 -6.81
N GLY A 147 3.81 -12.65 -5.54
CA GLY A 147 3.51 -11.55 -4.63
C GLY A 147 4.69 -11.06 -3.79
N LEU A 148 4.35 -10.46 -2.65
CA LEU A 148 5.29 -9.76 -1.78
C LEU A 148 5.87 -10.64 -0.68
N SER A 149 5.35 -11.83 -0.40
CA SER A 149 5.91 -12.68 0.65
C SER A 149 7.01 -13.60 0.14
N SER A 150 8.06 -13.79 0.92
CA SER A 150 9.05 -14.85 0.73
C SER A 150 9.05 -15.79 1.93
N ALA A 151 9.88 -16.83 1.90
CA ALA A 151 10.14 -17.67 3.08
C ALA A 151 10.84 -16.92 4.22
N PHE A 152 11.43 -15.75 3.94
CA PHE A 152 12.27 -15.00 4.88
C PHE A 152 11.63 -13.70 5.40
N GLY A 153 10.58 -13.23 4.72
CA GLY A 153 9.84 -12.04 5.09
C GLY A 153 9.22 -11.33 3.89
N LEU A 154 8.90 -10.05 4.08
CA LEU A 154 8.22 -9.24 3.07
C LEU A 154 9.22 -8.63 2.10
N ARG A 155 9.08 -8.95 0.81
CA ARG A 155 9.86 -8.40 -0.28
C ARG A 155 9.61 -6.92 -0.46
N SER A 156 10.65 -6.19 -0.84
CA SER A 156 10.55 -4.77 -1.19
C SER A 156 9.78 -4.51 -2.50
N LEU A 157 9.86 -5.46 -3.44
CA LEU A 157 9.15 -5.48 -4.71
C LEU A 157 8.64 -6.91 -4.98
N ARG A 158 7.44 -7.06 -5.53
CA ARG A 158 6.86 -8.40 -5.75
C ARG A 158 7.70 -9.22 -6.73
N ARG A 159 7.68 -10.54 -6.58
CA ARG A 159 8.44 -11.46 -7.43
C ARG A 159 8.00 -11.44 -8.90
N GLY A 160 6.72 -11.19 -9.16
CA GLY A 160 6.17 -11.09 -10.53
C GLY A 160 6.43 -9.74 -11.22
N ASP A 161 7.23 -8.85 -10.63
CA ASP A 161 7.56 -7.55 -11.22
C ASP A 161 8.75 -7.67 -12.18
N ALA A 162 8.71 -6.93 -13.31
CA ALA A 162 9.79 -6.93 -14.29
C ALA A 162 11.11 -6.36 -13.72
N LEU A 163 11.06 -5.57 -12.66
CA LEU A 163 12.23 -5.02 -11.99
C LEU A 163 12.71 -5.85 -10.80
N TYR A 164 12.08 -6.99 -10.49
CA TYR A 164 12.51 -7.87 -9.41
C TYR A 164 13.96 -8.33 -9.61
N HIS A 165 14.83 -8.05 -8.64
CA HIS A 165 16.30 -8.20 -8.69
C HIS A 165 17.00 -7.60 -9.92
N ALA A 166 16.40 -6.61 -10.59
CA ALA A 166 17.01 -5.94 -11.73
C ALA A 166 17.86 -4.74 -11.30
N GLY A 167 18.91 -4.41 -12.07
CA GLY A 167 19.70 -3.18 -11.89
C GLY A 167 20.50 -3.17 -10.58
N SER A 168 20.46 -2.03 -9.86
CA SER A 168 21.21 -1.88 -8.59
C SER A 168 20.64 -2.70 -7.41
N ASP A 169 19.45 -3.30 -7.59
CA ASP A 169 18.84 -4.27 -6.67
C ASP A 169 18.94 -3.92 -5.17
N TYR A 170 18.45 -2.72 -4.82
CA TYR A 170 18.40 -2.26 -3.43
C TYR A 170 17.00 -2.42 -2.83
N TRP A 171 15.98 -1.86 -3.49
CA TRP A 171 14.57 -1.94 -3.11
C TRP A 171 13.74 -2.80 -4.08
N ARG A 172 14.35 -3.88 -4.60
CA ARG A 172 13.80 -4.66 -5.72
C ARG A 172 13.66 -6.16 -5.44
N GLY A 173 13.58 -6.55 -4.18
CA GLY A 173 13.36 -7.96 -3.82
C GLY A 173 13.56 -8.18 -2.32
N ASP A 174 14.77 -7.89 -1.84
CA ASP A 174 15.18 -8.18 -0.46
C ASP A 174 14.22 -7.64 0.61
N VAL A 175 14.30 -8.30 1.77
CA VAL A 175 13.49 -8.09 2.97
C VAL A 175 14.10 -7.00 3.86
N TRP A 176 13.25 -6.06 4.26
CA TRP A 176 13.60 -4.96 5.15
C TRP A 176 12.80 -5.06 6.45
N VAL A 177 13.50 -5.24 7.58
CA VAL A 177 12.87 -5.53 8.88
C VAL A 177 11.92 -4.41 9.32
N HIS A 178 12.31 -3.16 9.14
CA HIS A 178 11.52 -2.00 9.54
C HIS A 178 10.23 -1.85 8.72
N ILE A 179 10.24 -2.25 7.45
CA ILE A 179 9.02 -2.28 6.63
C ILE A 179 8.08 -3.38 7.10
N SER A 180 8.61 -4.56 7.39
CA SER A 180 7.82 -5.64 7.97
C SER A 180 7.21 -5.21 9.31
N ALA A 181 7.98 -4.52 10.16
CA ALA A 181 7.51 -3.96 11.42
C ALA A 181 6.40 -2.92 11.23
N LEU A 182 6.53 -2.01 10.25
CA LEU A 182 5.51 -1.03 9.92
C LEU A 182 4.20 -1.69 9.48
N VAL A 183 4.28 -2.64 8.53
CA VAL A 183 3.10 -3.34 8.00
C VAL A 183 2.42 -4.17 9.09
N LEU A 184 3.17 -4.99 9.83
CA LEU A 184 2.62 -5.82 10.90
C LEU A 184 2.06 -4.99 12.05
N GLY A 185 2.73 -3.90 12.42
CA GLY A 185 2.25 -2.94 13.42
C GLY A 185 0.90 -2.34 13.01
N GLY A 186 0.78 -1.93 11.75
CA GLY A 186 -0.45 -1.45 11.14
C GLY A 186 -1.58 -2.48 11.14
N VAL A 187 -1.32 -3.67 10.58
CA VAL A 187 -2.28 -4.79 10.54
C VAL A 187 -2.84 -5.08 11.92
N ARG A 188 -1.95 -5.21 12.92
CA ARG A 188 -2.34 -5.46 14.30
C ARG A 188 -3.17 -4.32 14.88
N ARG A 189 -2.70 -3.08 14.75
CA ARG A 189 -3.32 -1.88 15.35
C ARG A 189 -4.71 -1.60 14.79
N PHE A 190 -4.90 -1.83 13.49
CA PHE A 190 -6.07 -1.36 12.77
C PHE A 190 -7.07 -2.46 12.43
N TYR A 191 -6.63 -3.69 12.22
CA TYR A 191 -7.50 -4.76 11.70
C TYR A 191 -7.64 -5.95 12.65
N LEU A 192 -6.60 -6.28 13.45
CA LEU A 192 -6.66 -7.42 14.39
C LEU A 192 -7.07 -7.02 15.83
N GLN A 193 -6.73 -5.81 16.29
CA GLN A 193 -7.12 -5.37 17.63
C GLN A 193 -8.65 -5.29 17.75
N LYS A 194 -9.22 -6.18 18.56
CA LYS A 194 -10.62 -6.11 18.99
C LYS A 194 -10.78 -4.87 19.88
N ARG A 195 -11.19 -3.74 19.31
CA ARG A 195 -11.61 -2.61 20.15
C ARG A 195 -12.83 -3.06 20.93
N SER A 196 -12.69 -3.08 22.25
CA SER A 196 -13.74 -3.14 23.25
C SER A 196 -14.57 -1.86 23.19
N VAL A 197 -15.23 -1.62 22.06
CA VAL A 197 -16.42 -0.80 22.01
C VAL A 197 -17.55 -1.80 22.12
N GLN A 198 -18.42 -1.68 23.13
CA GLN A 198 -19.72 -2.32 23.14
C GLN A 198 -20.50 -1.93 21.87
N ARG A 199 -20.18 -2.56 20.74
CA ARG A 199 -20.96 -2.51 19.51
C ARG A 199 -21.95 -3.65 19.63
N LYS A 200 -23.24 -3.33 19.59
CA LYS A 200 -24.30 -4.32 19.44
C LYS A 200 -23.92 -5.26 18.29
N PRO A 201 -23.99 -6.58 18.46
CA PRO A 201 -23.66 -7.53 17.41
C PRO A 201 -24.52 -7.21 16.19
N ARG A 202 -23.87 -6.80 15.10
CA ARG A 202 -24.56 -6.53 13.84
C ARG A 202 -25.05 -7.88 13.31
N ARG A 203 -26.31 -7.95 12.87
CA ARG A 203 -26.94 -9.19 12.43
C ARG A 203 -26.20 -9.71 11.19
N LYS A 204 -25.57 -10.89 11.36
CA LYS A 204 -24.75 -11.69 10.42
C LYS A 204 -23.44 -11.01 9.96
N ASP A 205 -22.32 -11.34 10.61
CA ASP A 205 -21.01 -11.30 9.94
C ASP A 205 -21.15 -12.10 8.64
N SER A 206 -20.87 -11.47 7.50
CA SER A 206 -20.83 -12.19 6.22
C SER A 206 -19.70 -13.22 6.27
N SER A 207 -19.85 -14.33 5.54
CA SER A 207 -18.78 -15.35 5.41
C SER A 207 -17.45 -14.71 4.98
N GLN A 208 -17.52 -13.71 4.09
CA GLN A 208 -16.39 -12.95 3.59
C GLN A 208 -15.64 -12.17 4.68
N GLU A 209 -16.33 -11.55 5.65
CA GLU A 209 -15.65 -10.85 6.75
C GLU A 209 -14.83 -11.82 7.61
N ARG A 210 -15.33 -13.03 7.83
CA ARG A 210 -14.62 -14.07 8.61
C ARG A 210 -13.42 -14.60 7.86
N GLU A 211 -13.57 -14.81 6.56
CA GLU A 211 -12.48 -15.22 5.68
C GLU A 211 -11.37 -14.17 5.67
N LEU A 212 -11.71 -12.89 5.45
CA LEU A 212 -10.74 -11.81 5.44
C LEU A 212 -10.08 -11.59 6.81
N ALA A 213 -10.82 -11.74 7.91
CA ALA A 213 -10.24 -11.70 9.25
C ALA A 213 -9.24 -12.86 9.49
N THR A 214 -9.55 -14.05 8.97
CA THR A 214 -8.66 -15.22 9.03
C THR A 214 -7.41 -14.99 8.17
N LEU A 215 -7.59 -14.46 6.96
CA LEU A 215 -6.51 -14.10 6.04
C LEU A 215 -5.54 -13.09 6.67
N LEU A 216 -6.06 -12.02 7.29
CA LEU A 216 -5.27 -11.02 7.99
C LEU A 216 -4.48 -11.61 9.17
N GLN A 217 -5.10 -12.51 9.93
CA GLN A 217 -4.45 -13.17 11.06
C GLN A 217 -3.32 -14.10 10.57
N THR A 218 -3.59 -14.94 9.57
CA THR A 218 -2.59 -15.81 8.95
C THR A 218 -1.43 -15.02 8.35
N PHE A 219 -1.73 -13.94 7.62
CA PHE A 219 -0.72 -13.04 7.06
C PHE A 219 0.18 -12.46 8.16
N TYR A 220 -0.42 -11.94 9.25
CA TYR A 220 0.34 -11.38 10.38
C TYR A 220 1.25 -12.43 11.04
N ASP A 221 0.69 -13.58 11.42
CA ASP A 221 1.42 -14.61 12.16
C ASP A 221 2.56 -15.20 11.32
N THR A 222 2.28 -15.49 10.04
CA THR A 222 3.24 -16.08 9.13
C THR A 222 4.40 -15.12 8.85
N LEU A 223 4.09 -13.88 8.47
CA LEU A 223 5.12 -12.91 8.12
C LEU A 223 5.98 -12.55 9.35
N ARG A 224 5.37 -12.35 10.52
CA ARG A 224 6.10 -12.09 11.77
C ARG A 224 7.08 -13.21 12.06
N LYS A 225 6.62 -14.47 12.02
CA LYS A 225 7.46 -15.65 12.27
C LYS A 225 8.65 -15.71 11.30
N ARG A 226 8.41 -15.49 10.00
CA ARG A 226 9.47 -15.56 8.98
C ARG A 226 10.57 -14.53 9.20
N VAL A 227 10.20 -13.28 9.48
CA VAL A 227 11.18 -12.21 9.75
C VAL A 227 11.98 -12.52 11.01
N LEU A 228 11.31 -12.95 12.08
CA LEU A 228 11.99 -13.28 13.35
C LEU A 228 13.01 -14.42 13.15
N VAL A 229 12.59 -15.51 12.51
CA VAL A 229 13.44 -16.67 12.25
C VAL A 229 14.61 -16.31 11.33
N THR A 230 14.40 -15.48 10.30
CA THR A 230 15.45 -15.08 9.37
C THR A 230 16.55 -14.29 10.06
N VAL A 231 16.18 -13.25 10.81
CA VAL A 231 17.14 -12.42 11.55
C VAL A 231 17.86 -13.26 12.61
N GLN A 232 17.14 -14.12 13.33
CA GLN A 232 17.73 -15.00 14.34
C GLN A 232 18.74 -15.97 13.72
N ARG A 233 18.39 -16.66 12.64
CA ARG A 233 19.30 -17.59 11.96
C ARG A 233 20.54 -16.91 11.44
N GLU A 234 20.39 -15.71 10.88
CA GLU A 234 21.53 -14.97 10.35
C GLU A 234 22.45 -14.45 11.46
N TRP A 235 21.86 -14.05 12.60
CA TRP A 235 22.60 -13.75 13.82
C TRP A 235 23.36 -14.98 14.34
N GLU A 236 22.72 -16.14 14.44
CA GLU A 236 23.35 -17.39 14.88
C GLU A 236 24.50 -17.81 13.95
N ARG A 237 24.34 -17.59 12.64
CA ARG A 237 25.33 -17.95 11.62
C ARG A 237 26.54 -17.01 11.61
N SER A 238 26.34 -15.71 11.80
CA SER A 238 27.36 -14.68 11.54
C SER A 238 27.80 -13.87 12.77
N GLY A 239 27.01 -13.87 13.84
CA GLY A 239 27.17 -12.97 14.98
C GLY A 239 26.90 -11.50 14.67
N GLN A 240 26.24 -11.20 13.55
CA GLN A 240 25.98 -9.84 13.05
C GLN A 240 24.50 -9.63 12.71
N ILE A 241 24.08 -8.38 12.71
CA ILE A 241 22.79 -7.93 12.14
C ILE A 241 23.06 -7.03 10.94
N PHE A 242 22.21 -7.14 9.92
CA PHE A 242 22.40 -6.49 8.63
C PHE A 242 21.30 -5.49 8.32
N GLU A 243 21.57 -4.61 7.36
CA GLU A 243 20.63 -3.61 6.86
C GLU A 243 19.37 -4.23 6.24
N ARG A 244 19.55 -5.28 5.43
CA ARG A 244 18.50 -6.03 4.72
C ARG A 244 18.87 -7.51 4.62
N TYR A 245 17.88 -8.34 4.31
CA TYR A 245 18.03 -9.80 4.21
C TYR A 245 17.54 -10.28 2.85
N SER A 246 18.27 -11.21 2.26
CA SER A 246 17.93 -11.83 0.99
C SER A 246 16.58 -12.53 1.05
N ASP A 247 15.68 -12.26 0.10
CA ASP A 247 14.40 -12.98 0.01
C ASP A 247 14.53 -14.35 -0.67
N LEU A 248 15.74 -14.70 -1.13
CA LEU A 248 16.05 -15.98 -1.78
C LEU A 248 16.62 -17.02 -0.80
N ASP A 249 17.46 -16.59 0.15
CA ASP A 249 18.17 -17.49 1.07
C ASP A 249 18.25 -16.97 2.52
N GLY A 250 17.71 -15.79 2.81
CA GLY A 250 17.70 -15.20 4.15
C GLY A 250 19.03 -14.61 4.60
N THR A 251 20.07 -14.64 3.77
CA THR A 251 21.39 -14.10 4.13
C THR A 251 21.36 -12.58 4.31
N GLY A 252 22.16 -12.07 5.25
CA GLY A 252 22.31 -10.65 5.52
C GLY A 252 23.08 -9.94 4.41
N LYS A 253 22.59 -8.77 4.01
CA LYS A 253 23.16 -7.95 2.93
C LYS A 253 23.29 -6.49 3.38
N GLY A 254 24.25 -5.79 2.77
CA GLY A 254 24.52 -4.39 3.08
C GLY A 254 25.41 -4.21 4.32
N PRO A 255 25.45 -2.99 4.90
CA PRO A 255 26.27 -2.69 6.06
C PRO A 255 25.97 -3.57 7.27
N PHE A 256 27.01 -3.83 8.08
CA PHE A 256 26.94 -4.54 9.36
C PHE A 256 28.06 -4.06 10.32
N PRO A 257 27.87 -4.12 11.65
CA PRO A 257 26.60 -4.37 12.34
C PRO A 257 25.62 -3.20 12.11
N PHE A 258 24.40 -3.51 11.70
CA PHE A 258 23.38 -2.49 11.42
C PHE A 258 22.32 -2.46 12.52
N ALA A 259 22.65 -1.85 13.66
CA ALA A 259 21.67 -1.54 14.71
C ALA A 259 20.83 -0.28 14.42
N GLY A 260 20.62 0.03 13.13
CA GLY A 260 19.73 1.10 12.68
C GLY A 260 18.27 0.63 12.70
N TRP A 261 17.56 0.76 11.58
CA TRP A 261 16.16 0.35 11.49
C TRP A 261 15.93 -1.16 11.68
N THR A 262 16.97 -1.99 11.54
CA THR A 262 16.89 -3.43 11.87
C THR A 262 16.60 -3.66 13.35
N ALA A 263 16.90 -2.70 14.23
CA ALA A 263 16.52 -2.74 15.64
C ALA A 263 15.00 -2.80 15.87
N MET A 264 14.17 -2.42 14.89
CA MET A 264 12.71 -2.63 14.94
C MET A 264 12.31 -4.11 15.01
N TYR A 265 13.25 -5.04 14.79
CA TYR A 265 13.14 -6.45 15.18
C TYR A 265 12.61 -6.61 16.63
N LEU A 266 13.04 -5.76 17.57
CA LEU A 266 12.60 -5.82 18.96
C LEU A 266 11.10 -5.53 19.13
N LEU A 267 10.53 -4.68 18.28
CA LEU A 267 9.08 -4.40 18.28
C LEU A 267 8.30 -5.62 17.81
N LEU A 268 8.81 -6.32 16.79
CA LEU A 268 8.25 -7.59 16.34
C LEU A 268 8.37 -8.66 17.42
N LEU A 269 9.51 -8.75 18.11
CA LEU A 269 9.75 -9.73 19.16
C LEU A 269 8.81 -9.52 20.36
N THR A 270 8.65 -8.27 20.80
CA THR A 270 7.87 -7.92 22.00
C THR A 270 6.39 -7.68 21.74
N GLU A 271 5.97 -7.70 20.47
CA GLU A 271 4.63 -7.30 20.05
C GLU A 271 4.25 -5.94 20.66
N LYS A 272 5.06 -4.91 20.38
CA LYS A 272 4.79 -3.53 20.80
C LYS A 272 4.54 -2.61 19.63
#